data_AF-A0A644YUR8-F1
#
_entry.id   AF-A0A644YUR8-F1
#
_cell.length_a   1.000
_cell.length_b   1.000
_cell.length_c   1.000
_cell.angle_alpha   90.00
_cell.angle_beta   90.00
_cell.angle_gamma   90.00
#
_symmetry.space_group_name_H-M   'P 1'
#
loop_
_entity.id
_entity.type
_entity.pdbx_description
1 polymer ?
#
loop_
_entity_poly.entity_id
_entity_poly.type
_entity_poly.pdbx_seq_one_letter_code
_entity_poly.pdbx_strand_id
1 'polypeptide(L)'
;MLTLTPALQLAGYEVEYNKIEMETAKITEQYKFLSSPTIRVNGQDICQSVAENSCGCCSDISGTDVDCRVFEYNGENYEVPPKEMLAEAILQAVFGQAESGCSCSGYELPENLKNFFEGKTKKSGCSCGGDCC
;
A
#
# COMPACT_ATOMS: atom_id res chain seq x y z
N MET A 1 -8.68 -5.23 -14.69
CA MET A 1 -8.99 -6.65 -14.40
C MET A 1 -9.65 -7.42 -15.54
N LEU A 2 -9.88 -6.82 -16.73
CA LEU A 2 -10.57 -7.48 -17.85
C LEU A 2 -9.93 -8.79 -18.33
N THR A 3 -8.63 -9.01 -18.09
CA THR A 3 -7.92 -10.22 -18.51
C THR A 3 -8.21 -11.43 -17.62
N LEU A 4 -8.31 -11.25 -16.30
CA LEU A 4 -8.47 -12.37 -15.34
C LEU A 4 -9.93 -12.62 -14.97
N THR A 5 -10.77 -11.57 -14.99
CA THR A 5 -12.19 -11.67 -14.60
C THR A 5 -12.93 -12.79 -15.32
N PRO A 6 -12.81 -13.00 -16.65
CA PRO A 6 -13.51 -14.09 -17.32
C PRO A 6 -13.14 -15.48 -16.77
N ALA A 7 -11.85 -15.72 -16.50
CA ALA A 7 -11.40 -17.01 -15.96
C ALA A 7 -11.87 -17.23 -14.51
N LEU A 8 -11.84 -16.17 -13.69
CA LEU A 8 -12.32 -16.22 -12.30
C LEU A 8 -13.83 -16.45 -12.23
N GLN A 9 -14.61 -15.78 -13.09
CA GLN A 9 -16.06 -15.99 -13.20
C GLN A 9 -16.41 -17.41 -13.66
N LEU A 10 -15.67 -17.97 -14.62
CA LEU A 10 -15.83 -19.37 -15.02
C LEU A 10 -15.56 -20.35 -13.87
N ALA A 11 -14.63 -20.00 -12.98
CA ALA A 11 -14.33 -20.77 -11.77
C ALA A 11 -15.33 -20.50 -10.61
N GLY A 12 -16.37 -19.69 -10.83
CA GLY A 12 -17.41 -19.40 -9.84
C GLY A 12 -17.09 -18.27 -8.87
N TYR A 13 -16.08 -17.44 -9.17
CA TYR A 13 -15.70 -16.29 -8.34
C TYR A 13 -16.21 -14.97 -8.92
N GLU A 14 -16.56 -14.05 -8.02
CA GLU A 14 -16.79 -12.65 -8.35
C GLU A 14 -15.54 -11.82 -8.02
N VAL A 15 -15.31 -10.78 -8.80
CA VAL A 15 -14.13 -9.91 -8.66
C VAL A 15 -14.59 -8.52 -8.28
N GLU A 16 -14.33 -8.15 -7.03
CA GLU A 16 -14.58 -6.80 -6.51
C GLU A 16 -13.29 -5.99 -6.42
N TYR A 17 -13.36 -4.71 -6.79
CA TYR A 17 -12.25 -3.78 -6.67
C TYR A 17 -12.57 -2.68 -5.68
N ASN A 18 -11.79 -2.62 -4.59
CA ASN A 18 -11.92 -1.60 -3.56
C ASN A 18 -10.64 -0.77 -3.51
N LYS A 19 -10.77 0.55 -3.67
CA LYS A 19 -9.69 1.51 -3.47
C LYS A 19 -10.00 2.34 -2.24
N ILE A 20 -9.09 2.33 -1.28
CA ILE A 20 -9.23 3.07 -0.03
C ILE A 20 -8.02 4.01 0.07
N GLU A 21 -8.31 5.28 0.31
CA GLU A 21 -7.27 6.26 0.62
C GLU A 21 -6.99 6.23 2.13
N MET A 22 -5.72 6.09 2.49
CA MET A 22 -5.27 6.17 3.89
C MET A 22 -5.14 7.64 4.31
N GLU A 23 -6.28 8.35 4.31
CA GLU A 23 -6.30 9.81 4.48
C GLU A 23 -5.79 10.26 5.86
N THR A 24 -6.03 9.44 6.89
CA THR A 24 -5.70 9.72 8.29
C THR A 24 -5.04 8.51 8.96
N ALA A 25 -4.20 8.77 9.97
CA ALA A 25 -3.58 7.73 10.80
C ALA A 25 -4.61 6.76 11.41
N LYS A 26 -5.80 7.23 11.75
CA LYS A 26 -6.90 6.40 12.27
C LYS A 26 -7.35 5.34 11.25
N ILE A 27 -7.48 5.71 9.98
CA ILE A 27 -7.85 4.75 8.91
C ILE A 27 -6.68 3.78 8.71
N THR A 28 -5.44 4.27 8.68
CA THR A 28 -4.23 3.45 8.58
C THR A 28 -4.17 2.35 9.65
N GLU A 29 -4.45 2.71 10.90
CA GLU A 29 -4.53 1.77 12.02
C GLU A 29 -5.65 0.73 11.86
N GLN A 30 -6.85 1.17 11.44
CA GLN A 30 -7.98 0.27 11.19
C GLN A 30 -7.65 -0.81 10.16
N TYR A 31 -6.89 -0.45 9.12
CA TYR A 31 -6.48 -1.37 8.08
C TYR A 31 -5.16 -2.08 8.39
N LYS A 32 -4.51 -1.81 9.54
CA LYS A 32 -3.16 -2.29 9.85
C LYS A 32 -2.19 -2.05 8.68
N PHE A 33 -2.26 -0.86 8.11
CA PHE A 33 -1.53 -0.51 6.89
C PHE A 33 -0.08 -0.19 7.23
N LEU A 34 0.86 -0.83 6.52
CA LEU A 34 2.29 -0.72 6.84
C LEU A 34 3.02 0.29 5.95
N SER A 35 2.69 0.33 4.66
CA SER A 35 3.36 1.23 3.72
C SER A 35 2.52 1.47 2.47
N SER A 36 2.71 2.63 1.84
CA SER A 36 2.02 3.00 0.61
C SER A 36 2.89 2.82 -0.62
N PRO A 37 2.37 2.28 -1.73
CA PRO A 37 1.06 1.63 -1.88
C PRO A 37 1.04 0.21 -1.26
N THR A 38 -0.13 -0.29 -0.86
CA THR A 38 -0.32 -1.72 -0.48
C THR A 38 -1.47 -2.31 -1.29
N ILE A 39 -1.29 -3.52 -1.79
CA ILE A 39 -2.30 -4.27 -2.55
C ILE A 39 -2.61 -5.53 -1.77
N ARG A 40 -3.90 -5.79 -1.56
CA ARG A 40 -4.37 -6.99 -0.87
C ARG A 40 -5.33 -7.76 -1.76
N VAL A 41 -5.18 -9.07 -1.79
CA VAL A 41 -6.14 -10.00 -2.40
C VAL A 41 -6.76 -10.81 -1.27
N ASN A 42 -8.10 -10.80 -1.17
CA ASN A 42 -8.84 -11.45 -0.08
C ASN A 42 -8.34 -11.08 1.33
N GLY A 43 -7.91 -9.82 1.50
CA GLY A 43 -7.40 -9.29 2.78
C GLY A 43 -5.92 -9.59 3.06
N GLN A 44 -5.26 -10.41 2.24
CA GLN A 44 -3.84 -10.73 2.38
C GLN A 44 -2.98 -9.85 1.48
N ASP A 45 -1.89 -9.30 2.02
CA ASP A 45 -0.92 -8.52 1.27
C ASP A 45 -0.22 -9.39 0.21
N ILE A 46 -0.05 -8.86 -1.00
CA ILE A 46 0.60 -9.59 -2.10
C ILE A 46 2.11 -9.71 -1.96
N CYS A 47 2.76 -8.91 -1.10
CA CYS A 47 4.17 -9.13 -0.77
C CYS A 47 4.33 -9.72 0.63
N GLN A 48 5.33 -10.60 0.77
CA GLN A 48 5.65 -11.27 2.03
C GLN A 48 6.28 -10.32 3.06
N SER A 49 7.04 -9.34 2.58
CA SER A 49 7.72 -8.32 3.39
C SER A 49 7.53 -6.93 2.79
N VAL A 50 7.71 -5.91 3.63
CA VAL A 50 7.72 -4.51 3.20
C VAL A 50 9.16 -4.12 2.86
N ALA A 51 9.34 -3.59 1.65
CA ALA A 51 10.56 -2.93 1.21
C ALA A 51 10.20 -1.50 0.80
N GLU A 52 11.07 -0.54 1.12
CA GLU A 52 10.79 0.89 0.91
C GLU A 52 11.99 1.61 0.32
N ASN A 53 11.71 2.69 -0.41
CA ASN A 53 12.71 3.64 -0.90
C ASN A 53 12.19 5.08 -0.80
N SER A 54 13.10 6.05 -0.91
CA SER A 54 12.74 7.47 -0.88
C SER A 54 11.81 7.83 -2.04
N CYS A 55 10.64 8.43 -1.73
CA CYS A 55 9.67 8.90 -2.74
C CYS A 55 9.50 10.40 -2.66
N GLY A 56 10.11 11.10 -3.63
CA GLY A 56 9.97 12.56 -3.76
C GLY A 56 8.51 13.01 -3.86
N CYS A 57 7.67 12.22 -4.52
CA CYS A 57 6.22 12.39 -4.61
C CYS A 57 5.53 12.63 -3.25
N CYS A 58 5.72 11.70 -2.31
CA CYS A 58 5.09 11.76 -1.00
C CYS A 58 5.86 12.72 -0.08
N SER A 59 7.15 12.92 -0.33
CA SER A 59 7.93 13.94 0.36
C SER A 59 7.41 15.33 0.06
N ASP A 60 7.08 15.62 -1.20
CA ASP A 60 6.46 16.87 -1.59
C ASP A 60 5.09 17.05 -0.96
N ILE A 61 4.26 16.00 -0.93
CA ILE A 61 2.91 16.06 -0.33
C ILE A 61 3.00 16.37 1.17
N SER A 62 3.86 15.66 1.90
CA SER A 62 4.01 15.80 3.34
C SER A 62 4.89 17.00 3.74
N GLY A 63 5.78 17.48 2.87
CA GLY A 63 6.79 18.47 3.22
C GLY A 63 7.92 17.90 4.11
N THR A 64 8.09 16.58 4.13
CA THR A 64 9.11 15.86 4.91
C THR A 64 9.61 14.67 4.11
N ASP A 65 10.87 14.27 4.27
CA ASP A 65 11.37 13.08 3.58
C ASP A 65 10.63 11.82 4.05
N VAL A 66 10.01 11.11 3.10
CA VAL A 66 9.27 9.87 3.37
C VAL A 66 9.67 8.78 2.40
N ASP A 67 9.74 7.57 2.94
CA ASP A 67 9.95 6.37 2.16
C ASP A 67 8.60 5.71 1.84
N CYS A 68 8.48 5.22 0.61
CA CYS A 68 7.30 4.53 0.11
C CYS A 68 7.65 3.12 -0.34
N ARG A 69 6.63 2.26 -0.37
CA ARG A 69 6.78 0.86 -0.69
C ARG A 69 7.25 0.67 -2.13
N VAL A 70 8.21 -0.23 -2.30
CA VAL A 70 8.55 -0.85 -3.58
C VAL A 70 8.11 -2.30 -3.60
N PHE A 71 7.87 -2.80 -4.80
CA PHE A 71 7.49 -4.17 -5.06
C PHE A 71 8.72 -4.94 -5.54
N GLU A 72 9.17 -5.89 -4.73
CA GLU A 72 10.21 -6.83 -5.15
C GLU A 72 9.56 -7.96 -5.93
N TYR A 73 10.04 -8.21 -7.14
CA TYR A 73 9.58 -9.31 -7.99
C TYR A 73 10.73 -9.80 -8.87
N ASN A 74 10.98 -11.11 -8.88
CA ASN A 74 12.08 -11.75 -9.63
C ASN A 74 13.48 -11.13 -9.38
N GLY A 75 13.73 -10.66 -8.15
CA GLY A 75 15.02 -10.07 -7.75
C GLY A 75 15.21 -8.61 -8.17
N GLU A 76 14.18 -7.97 -8.74
CA GLU A 76 14.17 -6.55 -9.09
C GLU A 76 13.14 -5.78 -8.26
N ASN A 77 13.39 -4.49 -8.07
CA ASN A 77 12.49 -3.58 -7.35
C ASN A 77 11.73 -2.68 -8.32
N TYR A 78 10.42 -2.54 -8.09
CA TYR A 78 9.53 -1.73 -8.91
C TYR A 78 8.73 -0.75 -8.06
N GLU A 79 8.63 0.50 -8.48
CA GLU A 79 7.73 1.49 -7.85
C GLU A 79 6.26 1.23 -8.21
N VAL A 80 6.03 0.63 -9.39
CA VAL A 80 4.71 0.19 -9.85
C VAL A 80 4.78 -1.32 -10.08
N PRO A 81 3.91 -2.12 -9.43
CA PRO A 81 4.00 -3.57 -9.51
C PRO A 81 3.75 -4.05 -10.95
N PRO A 82 4.59 -4.97 -11.47
CA PRO A 82 4.36 -5.58 -12.77
C PRO A 82 2.99 -6.28 -12.83
N LYS A 83 2.39 -6.33 -14.03
CA LYS A 83 1.06 -6.95 -14.21
C LYS A 83 1.10 -8.46 -13.93
N GLU A 84 2.25 -9.07 -14.20
CA GLU A 84 2.56 -10.49 -14.01
C GLU A 84 2.55 -10.82 -12.51
N MET A 85 3.20 -10.00 -11.69
CA MET A 85 3.20 -10.12 -10.22
C MET A 85 1.76 -10.05 -9.68
N LEU A 86 0.96 -9.10 -10.15
CA LEU A 86 -0.45 -8.97 -9.74
C LEU A 86 -1.27 -10.19 -10.16
N ALA A 87 -1.08 -10.69 -11.38
CA ALA A 87 -1.81 -11.85 -11.88
C ALA A 87 -1.44 -13.11 -11.08
N GLU A 88 -0.15 -13.33 -10.81
CA GLU A 88 0.33 -14.43 -9.99
C GLU A 88 -0.27 -14.38 -8.59
N ALA A 89 -0.17 -13.23 -7.90
CA ALA A 89 -0.70 -13.07 -6.55
C ALA A 89 -2.22 -13.32 -6.48
N ILE A 90 -2.98 -12.84 -7.45
CA ILE A 90 -4.44 -13.10 -7.53
C ILE A 90 -4.72 -14.59 -7.71
N LEU A 91 -4.03 -15.24 -8.65
CA LEU A 91 -4.25 -16.66 -8.93
C LEU A 91 -3.79 -17.56 -7.77
N GLN A 92 -2.68 -17.23 -7.11
CA GLN A 92 -2.22 -17.94 -5.91
C GLN A 92 -3.18 -17.75 -4.74
N ALA A 93 -3.75 -16.56 -4.54
CA ALA A 93 -4.73 -16.33 -3.47
C ALA A 93 -6.05 -17.10 -3.67
N VAL A 94 -6.42 -17.39 -4.92
CA VAL A 94 -7.67 -18.10 -5.27
C VAL A 94 -7.46 -19.62 -5.36
N PHE A 95 -6.35 -20.07 -5.96
CA PHE A 95 -6.13 -21.49 -6.29
C PHE A 95 -4.92 -22.11 -5.58
N GLY A 96 -4.05 -21.30 -4.98
CA GLY A 96 -2.89 -21.77 -4.24
C GLY A 96 -3.26 -22.35 -2.88
N GLN A 97 -2.36 -23.17 -2.33
CA GLN A 97 -2.46 -23.61 -0.95
C GLN A 97 -1.89 -22.51 -0.07
N ALA A 98 -2.77 -21.80 0.66
CA ALA A 98 -2.32 -20.75 1.55
C ALA A 98 -1.59 -21.36 2.76
N GLU A 99 -0.31 -21.03 2.93
CA GLU A 99 0.30 -21.09 4.25
C GLU A 99 -0.26 -19.89 5.05
N SER A 100 -1.19 -20.18 5.95
CA SER A 100 -1.78 -19.17 6.83
C SER A 100 -0.78 -18.75 7.90
N GLY A 101 0.21 -17.95 7.52
CA GLY A 101 1.10 -17.26 8.45
C GLY A 101 0.37 -16.07 9.07
N CYS A 102 -0.57 -16.32 9.99
CA CYS A 102 -1.13 -15.25 10.80
C CYS A 102 -0.12 -14.92 11.92
N SER A 103 0.80 -13.98 11.68
CA SER A 103 1.58 -13.40 12.76
C SER A 103 0.68 -12.42 13.52
N CYS A 104 0.15 -12.88 14.66
CA CYS A 104 -0.61 -12.07 15.60
C CYS A 104 0.31 -11.13 16.40
N SER A 105 1.16 -10.35 15.73
CA SER A 105 1.85 -9.23 16.38
C SER A 105 0.90 -8.05 16.51
N GLY A 106 1.02 -7.30 17.62
CA GLY A 106 0.31 -6.02 17.76
C GLY A 106 0.70 -5.10 16.60
N TYR A 107 -0.28 -4.45 15.99
CA TYR A 107 -0.01 -3.44 14.97
C TYR A 107 0.43 -2.15 15.68
N GLU A 108 1.51 -1.56 15.19
CA GLU A 108 1.94 -0.21 15.54
C GLU A 108 2.10 0.59 14.25
N LEU A 109 1.74 1.88 14.30
CA LEU A 109 1.89 2.77 13.15
C LEU A 109 3.39 2.88 12.79
N PRO A 110 3.82 2.50 11.58
CA PRO A 110 5.23 2.54 11.22
C PRO A 110 5.75 3.97 11.02
N GLU A 111 7.08 4.13 11.14
CA GLU A 111 7.75 5.44 11.13
C GLU A 111 7.52 6.23 9.84
N ASN A 112 7.54 5.59 8.67
CA ASN A 112 7.25 6.26 7.40
C ASN A 112 5.88 6.95 7.40
N LEU A 113 4.85 6.30 7.97
CA LEU A 113 3.50 6.84 8.04
C LEU A 113 3.36 7.91 9.13
N LYS A 114 4.04 7.74 10.27
CA LYS A 114 4.15 8.81 11.28
C LYS A 114 4.74 10.07 10.66
N ASN A 115 5.89 9.94 10.00
CA ASN A 115 6.57 11.05 9.31
C ASN A 115 5.66 11.71 8.28
N PHE A 116 4.99 10.91 7.44
CA PHE A 116 4.06 11.42 6.44
C PHE A 116 2.91 12.24 7.06
N PHE A 117 2.23 11.72 8.08
CA PHE A 117 1.09 12.41 8.69
C PHE A 117 1.54 13.64 9.50
N GLU A 118 2.66 13.56 10.22
CA GLU A 118 3.24 14.71 10.91
C GLU A 118 3.66 15.81 9.94
N GLY A 119 4.32 15.46 8.82
CA GLY A 119 4.66 16.40 7.77
C GLY A 119 3.40 17.06 7.21
N LYS A 120 2.41 16.25 6.79
CA LYS A 120 1.15 16.74 6.21
C LYS A 120 0.44 17.72 7.14
N THR A 121 0.40 17.44 8.44
CA THR A 121 -0.20 18.37 9.42
C THR A 121 0.59 19.67 9.54
N LYS A 122 1.94 19.62 9.66
CA LYS A 122 2.81 20.81 9.72
C LYS A 122 2.69 21.68 8.47
N LYS A 123 2.66 21.07 7.28
CA LYS A 123 2.50 21.77 6.01
C LYS A 123 1.11 22.44 5.89
N SER A 124 0.06 21.75 6.30
CA SER A 124 -1.31 22.30 6.30
C SER A 124 -1.53 23.41 7.33
N GLY A 125 -0.79 23.37 8.45
CA GLY A 125 -0.78 24.42 9.48
C GLY A 125 0.03 25.65 9.10
N CYS A 126 0.90 25.55 8.09
CA CYS A 126 1.65 26.67 7.51
C CYS A 126 0.78 27.43 6.49
N SER A 127 -0.35 27.97 6.96
CA SER A 127 -1.06 29.01 6.23
C SER A 127 -0.20 30.27 6.38
N CYS A 128 0.60 30.59 5.37
CA CYS A 128 1.24 31.89 5.24
C CYS A 128 0.14 32.96 5.18
N GLY A 129 -0.29 33.43 6.35
CA GLY A 129 -0.89 34.76 6.50
C GLY A 129 0.16 35.77 6.04
N GLY A 130 -0.25 36.64 5.12
CA GLY A 130 0.62 37.55 4.40
C GLY A 130 1.50 38.41 5.30
N ASP A 131 2.78 38.51 4.93
CA ASP A 131 3.47 39.76 4.61
C ASP A 131 4.94 39.40 4.37
N CYS A 132 5.30 39.22 3.11
CA CYS A 132 6.70 39.33 2.70
C CYS A 132 6.94 40.82 2.39
N CYS A 133 7.46 41.55 3.38
CA CYS A 133 8.08 42.86 3.18
C CYS A 133 9.37 42.76 2.35
#